data_AF-A0A286SDB9-F1
#
_entry.id   AF-A0A286SDB9-F1
#
_cell.length_a   1.000
_cell.length_b   1.000
_cell.length_c   1.000
_cell.angle_alpha   90.00
_cell.angle_beta   90.00
_cell.angle_gamma   90.00
#
_symmetry.space_group_name_H-M   'P 1'
#
loop_
_entity.id
_entity.type
_entity.pdbx_description
1 polymer ?
#
loop_
_entity_poly.entity_id
_entity_poly.type
_entity_poly.pdbx_seq_one_letter_code
_entity_poly.pdbx_strand_id
1 'polypeptide(L)'
;IKRQWWRYMVTGRGDIVGLDSSVILPKQVWVASGHLAVFNDPLVECLSCHKRFRADQLQEEYAFRKDIADPESVELSQIPCPNCGNRGNFTAPRDFNMMLKTYLGPVEDESGLHYLRPETAQGIFINFKNVLNTTRMKPPFGVAQTGKSFRNEITPGNFIFRTREFEQMEMEFFVEPGTDEEWHQYWIDHRQAWYTGLGVDPQNLRLYEHPKEKLSHYSKRTVDIEY
;
A
#
# COMPACT_ATOMS: atom_id res chain seq x y z
N ILE A 1 13.82 2.11 -15.19
CA ILE A 1 12.66 2.73 -14.51
C ILE A 1 13.10 3.53 -13.27
N LYS A 2 13.55 2.93 -12.15
CA LYS A 2 13.96 3.66 -10.92
C LYS A 2 14.80 4.93 -11.14
N ARG A 3 15.93 4.80 -11.87
CA ARG A 3 16.80 5.95 -12.23
C ARG A 3 16.06 7.05 -13.00
N GLN A 4 15.12 6.67 -13.87
CA GLN A 4 14.36 7.63 -14.67
C GLN A 4 13.25 8.29 -13.82
N TRP A 5 12.58 7.56 -12.93
CA TRP A 5 11.64 8.14 -11.97
C TRP A 5 12.34 9.15 -11.06
N TRP A 6 13.50 8.79 -10.51
CA TRP A 6 14.30 9.68 -9.68
C TRP A 6 14.74 10.93 -10.44
N ARG A 7 15.13 10.76 -11.71
CA ARG A 7 15.47 11.90 -12.57
C ARG A 7 14.27 12.83 -12.79
N TYR A 8 13.09 12.28 -13.01
CA TYR A 8 11.88 13.03 -13.32
C TYR A 8 11.29 13.73 -12.08
N MET A 9 11.25 13.03 -10.95
CA MET A 9 10.60 13.50 -9.72
C MET A 9 11.54 14.31 -8.83
N VAL A 10 12.83 13.97 -8.79
CA VAL A 10 13.76 14.53 -7.82
C VAL A 10 14.77 15.45 -8.50
N THR A 11 15.67 14.93 -9.34
CA THR A 11 16.77 15.76 -9.86
C THR A 11 16.36 16.74 -10.96
N GLY A 12 15.20 16.51 -11.60
CA GLY A 12 14.67 17.33 -12.68
C GLY A 12 13.84 18.52 -12.20
N ARG A 13 13.66 18.68 -10.90
CA ARG A 13 12.81 19.70 -10.28
C ARG A 13 13.52 20.33 -9.09
N GLY A 14 13.07 21.52 -8.69
CA GLY A 14 13.62 22.27 -7.55
C GLY A 14 12.77 22.18 -6.29
N ASP A 15 11.59 21.55 -6.36
CA ASP A 15 10.58 21.51 -5.31
C ASP A 15 10.49 20.16 -4.59
N ILE A 16 11.33 19.19 -4.95
CA ILE A 16 11.36 17.86 -4.33
C ILE A 16 12.76 17.52 -3.84
N VAL A 17 12.85 17.02 -2.61
CA VAL A 17 14.10 16.55 -2.00
C VAL A 17 14.07 15.04 -1.83
N GLY A 18 15.23 14.39 -1.96
CA GLY A 18 15.37 12.95 -1.78
C GLY A 18 15.61 12.57 -0.32
N LEU A 19 15.04 11.44 0.11
CA LEU A 19 15.30 10.81 1.40
C LEU A 19 15.56 9.31 1.21
N ASP A 20 16.39 8.74 2.07
CA ASP A 20 16.51 7.29 2.27
C ASP A 20 16.41 6.98 3.76
N SER A 21 15.27 6.43 4.18
CA SER A 21 14.99 6.07 5.58
C SER A 21 15.14 4.57 5.83
N SER A 22 15.27 4.21 7.10
CA SER A 22 15.39 2.82 7.55
C SER A 22 14.20 1.95 7.14
N VAL A 23 14.47 0.67 6.88
CA VAL A 23 13.45 -0.36 6.62
C VAL A 23 12.79 -0.83 7.91
N ILE A 24 13.58 -0.99 8.98
CA ILE A 24 13.11 -1.42 10.29
C ILE A 24 12.77 -0.17 11.10
N LEU A 25 11.51 -0.05 11.51
CA LEU A 25 11.02 1.09 12.28
C LEU A 25 10.37 0.63 13.60
N PRO A 26 10.47 1.44 14.67
CA PRO A 26 9.93 1.10 15.97
C PRO A 26 8.39 1.04 15.97
N LYS A 27 7.83 0.16 16.81
CA LYS A 27 6.38 -0.08 16.96
C LYS A 27 5.55 1.20 17.03
N GLN A 28 6.04 2.22 17.73
CA GLN A 28 5.32 3.47 18.00
C GLN A 28 4.99 4.25 16.71
N VAL A 29 5.81 4.14 15.67
CA VAL A 29 5.53 4.76 14.35
C VAL A 29 4.25 4.17 13.76
N TRP A 30 4.07 2.85 13.90
CA TRP A 30 2.94 2.10 13.36
C TRP A 30 1.68 2.17 14.24
N VAL A 31 1.84 2.44 15.54
CA VAL A 31 0.74 2.84 16.42
C VAL A 31 0.24 4.23 16.01
N ALA A 32 1.13 5.20 15.87
CA ALA A 32 0.77 6.59 15.58
C ALA A 32 0.10 6.76 14.21
N SER A 33 0.53 5.98 13.21
CA SER A 33 -0.06 5.96 11.87
C SER A 33 -1.31 5.08 11.74
N GLY A 34 -1.72 4.37 12.80
CA GLY A 34 -2.90 3.51 12.78
C GLY A 34 -2.71 2.13 12.13
N HIS A 35 -1.57 1.86 11.49
CA HIS A 35 -1.30 0.59 10.79
C HIS A 35 -1.54 -0.65 11.67
N LEU A 36 -1.15 -0.63 12.95
CA LEU A 36 -1.37 -1.79 13.82
C LEU A 36 -2.85 -2.07 14.12
N ALA A 37 -3.71 -1.07 14.00
CA ALA A 37 -5.15 -1.21 14.24
C ALA A 37 -5.92 -1.62 12.98
N VAL A 38 -5.57 -1.06 11.81
CA VAL A 38 -6.39 -1.18 10.60
C VAL A 38 -5.74 -1.96 9.45
N PHE A 39 -4.44 -2.25 9.51
CA PHE A 39 -3.73 -2.93 8.42
C PHE A 39 -3.84 -4.46 8.54
N ASN A 40 -5.08 -4.94 8.51
CA ASN A 40 -5.42 -6.35 8.66
C ASN A 40 -6.23 -6.85 7.47
N ASP A 41 -5.93 -8.08 7.04
CA ASP A 41 -6.73 -8.79 6.05
C ASP A 41 -7.61 -9.86 6.74
N PRO A 42 -8.82 -10.13 6.23
CA PRO A 42 -9.66 -11.20 6.76
C PRO A 42 -9.10 -12.57 6.34
N LEU A 43 -8.48 -13.27 7.28
CA LEU A 43 -7.84 -14.56 7.08
C LEU A 43 -8.81 -15.71 7.38
N VAL A 44 -8.95 -16.64 6.44
CA VAL A 44 -9.65 -17.92 6.62
C VAL A 44 -8.73 -19.10 6.36
N GLU A 45 -8.98 -20.22 7.03
CA GLU A 45 -8.28 -21.48 6.81
C GLU A 45 -9.27 -22.55 6.32
N CYS A 46 -8.92 -23.27 5.26
CA CYS A 46 -9.71 -24.43 4.82
C CYS A 46 -9.47 -25.60 5.78
N LEU A 47 -10.51 -26.04 6.49
CA LEU A 47 -10.45 -27.14 7.45
C LEU A 47 -10.12 -28.51 6.84
N SER A 48 -10.11 -28.62 5.50
CA SER A 48 -9.77 -29.87 4.81
C SER A 48 -8.32 -29.96 4.35
N CYS A 49 -7.71 -28.85 3.94
CA CYS A 49 -6.33 -28.84 3.43
C CYS A 49 -5.40 -27.90 4.20
N HIS A 50 -5.90 -27.21 5.22
CA HIS A 50 -5.19 -26.26 6.07
C HIS A 50 -4.49 -25.11 5.33
N LYS A 51 -4.82 -24.90 4.06
CA LYS A 51 -4.39 -23.71 3.33
C LYS A 51 -5.18 -22.50 3.78
N ARG A 52 -4.49 -21.37 3.80
CA ARG A 52 -4.97 -20.08 4.24
C ARG A 52 -5.24 -19.18 3.05
N PHE A 53 -6.31 -18.41 3.13
CA PHE A 53 -6.79 -17.55 2.05
C PHE A 53 -7.31 -16.23 2.63
N ARG A 54 -7.33 -15.19 1.79
CA ARG A 54 -8.05 -13.93 2.07
C ARG A 54 -9.54 -14.16 1.80
N ALA A 55 -10.39 -13.88 2.78
CA ALA A 55 -11.83 -14.19 2.71
C ALA A 55 -12.54 -13.38 1.61
N ASP A 56 -12.31 -12.08 1.62
CA ASP A 56 -12.79 -11.13 0.63
C ASP A 56 -12.31 -11.46 -0.80
N GLN A 57 -11.06 -11.89 -0.98
CA GLN A 57 -10.59 -12.32 -2.30
C GLN A 57 -11.36 -13.56 -2.80
N LEU A 58 -11.60 -14.53 -1.91
CA LEU A 58 -12.40 -15.71 -2.28
C LEU A 58 -13.81 -15.29 -2.72
N GLN A 59 -14.41 -14.33 -2.02
CA GLN A 59 -15.72 -13.76 -2.33
C GLN A 59 -15.71 -13.00 -3.67
N GLU A 60 -14.73 -12.13 -3.90
CA GLU A 60 -14.54 -11.37 -5.15
C GLU A 60 -14.37 -12.31 -6.36
N GLU A 61 -13.49 -13.30 -6.26
CA GLU A 61 -13.25 -14.25 -7.35
C GLU A 61 -14.49 -15.10 -7.65
N TYR A 62 -15.24 -15.49 -6.61
CA TYR A 62 -16.48 -16.24 -6.77
C TYR A 62 -17.58 -15.39 -7.39
N ALA A 63 -17.76 -14.16 -6.88
CA ALA A 63 -18.73 -13.20 -7.38
C ALA A 63 -18.49 -12.88 -8.86
N PHE A 64 -17.23 -12.63 -9.24
CA PHE A 64 -16.84 -12.40 -10.63
C PHE A 64 -17.19 -13.59 -11.53
N ARG A 65 -16.89 -14.83 -11.11
CA ARG A 65 -17.22 -16.04 -11.89
C ARG A 65 -18.72 -16.31 -11.99
N LYS A 66 -19.53 -15.75 -11.09
CA LYS A 66 -20.98 -15.96 -11.00
C LYS A 66 -21.79 -14.74 -11.42
N ASP A 67 -21.12 -13.68 -11.88
CA ASP A 67 -21.74 -12.41 -12.26
C ASP A 67 -22.62 -11.81 -11.13
N ILE A 68 -22.12 -11.91 -9.89
CA ILE A 68 -22.75 -11.35 -8.69
C ILE A 68 -22.21 -9.94 -8.50
N ALA A 69 -23.10 -8.95 -8.42
CA ALA A 69 -22.73 -7.54 -8.33
C ALA A 69 -22.03 -7.15 -7.01
N ASP A 70 -22.41 -7.80 -5.90
CA ASP A 70 -21.86 -7.53 -4.58
C ASP A 70 -21.07 -8.74 -4.04
N PRO A 71 -19.72 -8.68 -4.02
CA PRO A 71 -18.89 -9.73 -3.45
C PRO A 71 -19.16 -10.03 -1.98
N GLU A 72 -19.49 -9.02 -1.17
CA GLU A 72 -19.67 -9.20 0.28
C GLU A 72 -20.91 -10.03 0.61
N SER A 73 -21.89 -10.06 -0.30
CA SER A 73 -23.09 -10.90 -0.20
C SER A 73 -22.81 -12.40 -0.35
N VAL A 74 -21.61 -12.79 -0.80
CA VAL A 74 -21.26 -14.19 -1.02
C VAL A 74 -20.84 -14.84 0.30
N GLU A 75 -21.63 -15.77 0.79
CA GLU A 75 -21.28 -16.57 1.96
C GLU A 75 -20.08 -17.49 1.69
N LEU A 76 -19.08 -17.50 2.58
CA LEU A 76 -17.91 -18.39 2.48
C LEU A 76 -18.28 -19.88 2.40
N SER A 77 -19.45 -20.24 2.94
CA SER A 77 -20.01 -21.60 2.89
C SER A 77 -20.29 -22.08 1.45
N GLN A 78 -20.53 -21.16 0.51
CA GLN A 78 -20.86 -21.47 -0.88
C GLN A 78 -19.60 -21.63 -1.74
N ILE A 79 -18.46 -21.14 -1.26
CA ILE A 79 -17.23 -21.04 -2.03
C ILE A 79 -16.48 -22.38 -1.96
N PRO A 80 -16.11 -22.99 -3.11
CA PRO A 80 -15.20 -24.12 -3.12
C PRO A 80 -13.77 -23.67 -2.83
N CYS A 81 -13.04 -24.41 -2.00
CA CYS A 81 -11.62 -24.18 -1.76
C CYS A 81 -10.84 -24.26 -3.10
N PRO A 82 -10.08 -23.21 -3.48
CA PRO A 82 -9.33 -23.21 -4.75
C PRO A 82 -8.28 -24.33 -4.84
N ASN A 83 -7.84 -24.85 -3.69
CA ASN A 83 -6.79 -25.87 -3.64
C ASN A 83 -7.31 -27.31 -3.67
N CYS A 84 -8.40 -27.62 -2.95
CA CYS A 84 -8.90 -29.00 -2.82
C CYS A 84 -10.34 -29.21 -3.30
N GLY A 85 -11.05 -28.14 -3.68
CA GLY A 85 -12.42 -28.21 -4.20
C GLY A 85 -13.53 -28.41 -3.15
N ASN A 86 -13.19 -28.69 -1.88
CA ASN A 86 -14.18 -28.82 -0.81
C ASN A 86 -14.94 -27.51 -0.60
N ARG A 87 -16.27 -27.58 -0.52
CA ARG A 87 -17.15 -26.42 -0.35
C ARG A 87 -17.37 -26.09 1.12
N GLY A 88 -17.30 -24.81 1.44
CA GLY A 88 -17.81 -24.24 2.68
C GLY A 88 -17.16 -24.68 3.98
N ASN A 89 -16.03 -25.36 3.91
CA ASN A 89 -15.33 -25.88 5.08
C ASN A 89 -14.16 -24.95 5.44
N PHE A 90 -14.47 -23.68 5.71
CA PHE A 90 -13.51 -22.65 6.15
C PHE A 90 -13.73 -22.29 7.63
N THR A 91 -12.67 -21.88 8.32
CA THR A 91 -12.80 -21.26 9.64
C THR A 91 -13.55 -19.92 9.56
N ALA A 92 -14.05 -19.43 10.69
CA ALA A 92 -14.48 -18.04 10.78
C ALA A 92 -13.33 -17.08 10.39
N PRO A 93 -13.62 -15.98 9.66
CA PRO A 93 -12.63 -14.95 9.37
C PRO A 93 -12.01 -14.39 10.66
N ARG A 94 -10.70 -14.19 10.63
CA ARG A 94 -9.96 -13.51 11.69
C ARG A 94 -9.08 -12.43 11.10
N ASP A 95 -8.90 -11.33 11.83
CA ASP A 95 -8.01 -10.27 11.41
C ASP A 95 -6.57 -10.73 11.45
N PHE A 96 -5.88 -10.60 10.32
CA PHE A 96 -4.47 -10.92 10.20
C PHE A 96 -3.67 -9.67 9.83
N ASN A 97 -2.83 -9.22 10.76
CA ASN A 97 -1.99 -8.07 10.52
C ASN A 97 -0.96 -8.35 9.42
N MET A 98 -0.96 -7.53 8.39
CA MET A 98 -0.08 -7.69 7.24
C MET A 98 1.35 -7.18 7.48
N MET A 99 1.66 -6.58 8.63
CA MET A 99 3.02 -6.14 8.92
C MET A 99 3.92 -7.31 9.34
N LEU A 100 5.17 -7.30 8.86
CA LEU A 100 6.19 -8.23 9.35
C LEU A 100 6.86 -7.66 10.59
N LYS A 101 6.75 -8.39 11.71
CA LYS A 101 7.42 -8.06 12.97
C LYS A 101 8.81 -8.67 13.05
N THR A 102 9.70 -7.98 13.75
CA THR A 102 11.04 -8.45 14.11
C THR A 102 11.40 -7.96 15.50
N TYR A 103 12.39 -8.59 16.14
CA TYR A 103 12.93 -8.13 17.41
C TYR A 103 14.35 -7.61 17.20
N LEU A 104 14.63 -6.39 17.66
CA LEU A 104 15.97 -5.81 17.69
C LEU A 104 16.54 -5.91 19.10
N GLY A 105 17.73 -6.49 19.22
CA GLY A 105 18.42 -6.68 20.49
C GLY A 105 18.72 -8.15 20.78
N PRO A 106 19.45 -8.44 21.87
CA PRO A 106 19.84 -9.81 22.24
C PRO A 106 18.67 -10.63 22.83
N VAL A 107 17.55 -9.99 23.16
CA VAL A 107 16.38 -10.63 23.77
C VAL A 107 15.15 -10.32 22.91
N GLU A 108 14.35 -11.35 22.63
CA GLU A 108 13.08 -11.23 21.91
C GLU A 108 11.95 -10.82 22.87
N ASP A 109 11.91 -9.55 23.27
CA ASP A 109 10.86 -9.00 24.13
C ASP A 109 10.12 -7.80 23.50
N GLU A 110 9.05 -7.32 24.15
CA GLU A 110 8.27 -6.17 23.65
C GLU A 110 9.09 -4.87 23.55
N SER A 111 10.20 -4.73 24.30
CA SER A 111 11.08 -3.56 24.19
C SER A 111 11.87 -3.57 22.88
N GLY A 112 12.19 -4.76 22.38
CA GLY A 112 12.83 -4.98 21.09
C GLY A 112 11.86 -5.06 19.91
N LEU A 113 10.54 -4.99 20.10
CA LEU A 113 9.57 -5.19 19.02
C LEU A 113 9.59 -4.06 17.98
N HIS A 114 9.95 -4.41 16.75
CA HIS A 114 10.01 -3.53 15.58
C HIS A 114 9.28 -4.17 14.40
N TYR A 115 9.08 -3.40 13.35
CA TYR A 115 8.44 -3.89 12.12
C TYR A 115 9.25 -3.49 10.89
N LEU A 116 9.21 -4.37 9.89
CA LEU A 116 9.59 -4.01 8.53
C LEU A 116 8.47 -3.15 7.95
N ARG A 117 8.84 -2.01 7.37
CA ARG A 117 7.87 -1.05 6.84
C ARG A 117 7.00 -1.63 5.72
N PRO A 118 5.67 -1.47 5.76
CA PRO A 118 4.76 -1.86 4.68
C PRO A 118 4.64 -0.81 3.55
N GLU A 119 5.20 0.39 3.78
CA GLU A 119 5.25 1.54 2.89
C GLU A 119 6.50 2.39 3.18
N THR A 120 6.84 3.32 2.28
CA THR A 120 7.98 4.24 2.48
C THR A 120 7.60 5.60 3.09
N ALA A 121 6.32 5.99 3.01
CA ALA A 121 5.77 7.26 3.48
C ALA A 121 6.09 7.59 4.95
N GLN A 122 5.94 6.63 5.88
CA GLN A 122 6.20 6.91 7.30
C GLN A 122 7.64 7.38 7.57
N GLY A 123 8.61 6.89 6.79
CA GLY A 123 10.00 7.32 6.88
C GLY A 123 10.19 8.80 6.54
N ILE A 124 9.37 9.32 5.63
CA ILE A 124 9.32 10.72 5.25
C ILE A 124 8.69 11.54 6.38
N PHE A 125 7.53 11.11 6.91
CA PHE A 125 6.83 11.85 7.95
C PHE A 125 7.64 12.01 9.23
N ILE A 126 8.30 10.95 9.72
CA ILE A 126 9.14 11.05 10.93
C ILE A 126 10.36 11.97 10.75
N ASN A 127 10.81 12.15 9.50
CA ASN A 127 11.94 13.01 9.16
C ASN A 127 11.54 14.41 8.67
N PHE A 128 10.24 14.74 8.64
CA PHE A 128 9.75 16.01 8.10
C PHE A 128 10.48 17.23 8.67
N LYS A 129 10.65 17.30 10.01
CA LYS A 129 11.38 18.41 10.66
C LYS A 129 12.87 18.44 10.30
N ASN A 130 13.52 17.28 10.19
CA ASN A 130 14.93 17.18 9.80
C ASN A 130 15.14 17.69 8.37
N VAL A 131 14.23 17.30 7.47
CA VAL A 131 14.22 17.74 6.07
C VAL A 131 14.00 19.26 6.00
N LEU A 132 13.00 19.78 6.70
CA LEU A 132 12.70 21.22 6.71
C LEU A 132 13.89 22.05 7.20
N ASN A 133 14.54 21.62 8.28
CA ASN A 133 15.68 22.32 8.88
C ASN A 133 16.91 22.33 7.97
N THR A 134 17.17 21.25 7.24
CA THR A 134 18.38 21.09 6.42
C THR A 134 18.23 21.69 5.02
N THR A 135 17.03 21.61 4.44
CA THR A 135 16.78 22.04 3.06
C THR A 135 16.21 23.46 2.96
N ARG A 136 15.61 23.97 4.06
CA ARG A 136 14.92 25.27 4.12
C ARG A 136 13.80 25.44 3.08
N MET A 137 13.24 24.32 2.61
CA MET A 137 12.07 24.32 1.73
C MET A 137 10.88 24.98 2.43
N LYS A 138 9.98 25.55 1.64
CA LYS A 138 8.68 26.05 2.10
C LYS A 138 7.60 25.40 1.25
N PRO A 139 6.42 25.08 1.80
CA PRO A 139 5.29 24.64 1.00
C PRO A 139 5.02 25.61 -0.17
N PRO A 140 4.71 25.10 -1.37
CA PRO A 140 4.62 23.68 -1.72
C PRO A 140 6.01 23.03 -1.93
N PHE A 141 6.26 21.89 -1.29
CA PHE A 141 7.47 21.09 -1.53
C PHE A 141 7.21 19.60 -1.27
N GLY A 142 7.99 18.73 -1.90
CA GLY A 142 7.88 17.29 -1.71
C GLY A 142 9.12 16.65 -1.14
N VAL A 143 8.93 15.46 -0.56
CA VAL A 143 10.00 14.56 -0.19
C VAL A 143 9.74 13.23 -0.87
N ALA A 144 10.71 12.73 -1.62
CA ALA A 144 10.61 11.50 -2.38
C ALA A 144 11.54 10.43 -1.83
N GLN A 145 11.06 9.19 -1.81
CA GLN A 145 11.83 8.03 -1.40
C GLN A 145 11.61 6.87 -2.35
N THR A 146 12.69 6.16 -2.67
CA THR A 146 12.64 4.87 -3.35
C THR A 146 13.26 3.81 -2.48
N GLY A 147 12.55 2.72 -2.21
CA GLY A 147 13.09 1.67 -1.37
C GLY A 147 12.17 0.47 -1.21
N LYS A 148 12.65 -0.52 -0.46
CA LYS A 148 11.90 -1.75 -0.19
C LYS A 148 10.77 -1.52 0.82
N SER A 149 9.69 -2.24 0.63
CA SER A 149 8.55 -2.36 1.53
C SER A 149 8.10 -3.81 1.61
N PHE A 150 7.45 -4.15 2.73
CA PHE A 150 7.15 -5.53 3.08
C PHE A 150 5.69 -5.69 3.51
N ARG A 151 4.98 -6.60 2.86
CA ARG A 151 3.59 -6.95 3.23
C ARG A 151 3.52 -8.45 3.42
N ASN A 152 2.99 -8.90 4.55
CA ASN A 152 2.88 -10.30 4.91
C ASN A 152 1.70 -10.97 4.19
N GLU A 153 1.72 -10.92 2.85
CA GLU A 153 0.64 -11.39 1.98
C GLU A 153 0.26 -12.84 2.32
N ILE A 154 -1.04 -13.05 2.57
CA ILE A 154 -1.60 -14.37 2.93
C ILE A 154 -1.44 -15.35 1.76
N THR A 155 -1.81 -14.91 0.56
CA THR A 155 -1.76 -15.71 -0.66
C THR A 155 -0.93 -14.99 -1.72
N PRO A 156 0.41 -15.11 -1.71
CA PRO A 156 1.25 -14.61 -2.79
C PRO A 156 0.82 -15.21 -4.12
N GLY A 157 0.83 -14.43 -5.20
CA GLY A 157 0.27 -14.85 -6.48
C GLY A 157 0.51 -13.84 -7.60
N ASN A 158 0.11 -14.21 -8.81
CA ASN A 158 0.19 -13.35 -9.99
C ASN A 158 1.58 -12.74 -10.22
N PHE A 159 2.63 -13.57 -10.12
CA PHE A 159 4.02 -13.19 -10.40
C PHE A 159 4.50 -11.94 -9.63
N ILE A 160 4.59 -10.79 -10.28
CA ILE A 160 5.05 -9.53 -9.67
C ILE A 160 3.93 -8.75 -8.95
N PHE A 161 2.66 -9.13 -9.12
CA PHE A 161 1.53 -8.35 -8.59
C PHE A 161 1.29 -8.55 -7.09
N ARG A 162 1.63 -9.72 -6.54
CA ARG A 162 1.49 -9.98 -5.09
C ARG A 162 2.72 -10.69 -4.54
N THR A 163 3.67 -9.89 -4.06
CA THR A 163 4.88 -10.35 -3.39
C THR A 163 4.93 -9.83 -1.95
N ARG A 164 5.73 -10.48 -1.10
CA ARG A 164 5.93 -10.03 0.29
C ARG A 164 7.00 -8.96 0.44
N GLU A 165 7.84 -8.81 -0.57
CA GLU A 165 8.89 -7.82 -0.65
C GLU A 165 8.83 -7.21 -2.05
N PHE A 166 8.78 -5.88 -2.11
CA PHE A 166 8.77 -5.12 -3.35
C PHE A 166 9.40 -3.75 -3.13
N GLU A 167 9.69 -3.04 -4.22
CA GLU A 167 10.19 -1.68 -4.16
C GLU A 167 9.08 -0.70 -4.53
N GLN A 168 8.98 0.38 -3.77
CA GLN A 168 8.08 1.49 -4.05
C GLN A 168 8.88 2.75 -4.38
N MET A 169 8.21 3.66 -5.09
CA MET A 169 8.69 4.99 -5.38
C MET A 169 7.59 5.95 -4.96
N GLU A 170 7.69 6.47 -3.74
CA GLU A 170 6.66 7.32 -3.13
C GLU A 170 7.17 8.75 -2.98
N MET A 171 6.24 9.69 -2.98
CA MET A 171 6.50 11.10 -2.84
C MET A 171 5.38 11.72 -2.02
N GLU A 172 5.76 12.36 -0.92
CA GLU A 172 4.84 13.13 -0.07
C GLU A 172 4.99 14.61 -0.42
N PHE A 173 3.94 15.21 -0.96
CA PHE A 173 3.92 16.62 -1.33
C PHE A 173 3.18 17.47 -0.30
N PHE A 174 3.91 18.30 0.42
CA PHE A 174 3.38 19.16 1.48
C PHE A 174 2.94 20.49 0.91
N VAL A 175 1.66 20.83 1.09
CA VAL A 175 1.01 22.01 0.51
C VAL A 175 0.30 22.84 1.57
N GLU A 176 -0.06 24.06 1.22
CA GLU A 176 -0.90 24.90 2.08
C GLU A 176 -2.35 24.36 2.11
N PRO A 177 -3.00 24.22 3.29
CA PRO A 177 -4.39 23.79 3.36
C PRO A 177 -5.31 24.65 2.49
N GLY A 178 -6.22 24.02 1.73
CA GLY A 178 -7.08 24.71 0.78
C GLY A 178 -6.54 24.77 -0.65
N THR A 179 -5.25 24.43 -0.85
CA THR A 179 -4.66 24.23 -2.19
C THR A 179 -4.53 22.75 -2.57
N ASP A 180 -4.94 21.83 -1.69
CA ASP A 180 -4.75 20.39 -1.81
C ASP A 180 -5.41 19.79 -3.05
N GLU A 181 -6.60 20.24 -3.44
CA GLU A 181 -7.31 19.68 -4.61
C GLU A 181 -6.63 20.05 -5.94
N GLU A 182 -6.11 21.27 -6.04
CA GLU A 182 -5.35 21.74 -7.21
C GLU A 182 -4.06 20.94 -7.36
N TRP A 183 -3.29 20.80 -6.27
CA TRP A 183 -2.05 20.03 -6.28
C TRP A 183 -2.30 18.53 -6.51
N HIS A 184 -3.39 17.98 -5.99
CA HIS A 184 -3.76 16.59 -6.24
C HIS A 184 -4.04 16.35 -7.73
N GLN A 185 -4.82 17.23 -8.37
CA GLN A 185 -5.08 17.11 -9.81
C GLN A 185 -3.80 17.27 -10.63
N TYR A 186 -2.97 18.26 -10.28
CA TYR A 186 -1.65 18.44 -10.89
C TYR A 186 -0.82 17.16 -10.84
N TRP A 187 -0.77 16.46 -9.71
CA TRP A 187 0.02 15.23 -9.58
C TRP A 187 -0.55 14.05 -10.35
N ILE A 188 -1.88 13.92 -10.46
CA ILE A 188 -2.53 12.92 -11.33
C ILE A 188 -2.07 13.13 -12.78
N ASP A 189 -2.25 14.35 -13.29
CA ASP A 189 -1.93 14.70 -14.68
C ASP A 189 -0.41 14.53 -14.94
N HIS A 190 0.41 14.99 -14.00
CA HIS A 190 1.87 14.88 -14.08
C HIS A 190 2.36 13.43 -14.04
N ARG A 191 1.63 12.53 -13.37
CA ARG A 191 1.95 11.10 -13.34
C ARG A 191 1.48 10.37 -14.59
N GLN A 192 0.31 10.71 -15.10
CA GLN A 192 -0.17 10.18 -16.38
C GLN A 192 0.75 10.60 -17.55
N ALA A 193 1.19 11.86 -17.56
CA ALA A 193 2.15 12.38 -18.53
C ALA A 193 3.50 11.64 -18.51
N TRP A 194 3.93 11.19 -17.33
CA TRP A 194 5.16 10.42 -17.21
C TRP A 194 5.04 9.00 -17.78
N TYR A 195 3.93 8.30 -17.52
CA TYR A 195 3.70 6.97 -18.09
C TYR A 195 3.61 7.03 -19.61
N THR A 196 2.82 7.97 -20.14
CA THR A 196 2.69 8.16 -21.60
C THR A 196 4.01 8.63 -22.23
N GLY A 197 4.76 9.51 -21.56
CA GLY A 197 6.10 9.92 -21.97
C GLY A 197 7.15 8.80 -21.95
N LEU A 198 6.90 7.70 -21.23
CA LEU A 198 7.71 6.48 -21.29
C LEU A 198 7.29 5.53 -22.42
N GLY A 199 6.23 5.85 -23.16
CA GLY A 199 5.71 5.05 -24.27
C GLY A 199 4.57 4.11 -23.90
N VAL A 200 3.95 4.26 -22.71
CA VAL A 200 2.73 3.52 -22.38
C VAL A 200 1.56 4.06 -23.21
N ASP A 201 0.82 3.17 -23.87
CA ASP A 201 -0.38 3.53 -24.63
C ASP A 201 -1.45 4.11 -23.68
N PRO A 202 -1.91 5.36 -23.88
CA PRO A 202 -2.97 5.95 -23.07
C PRO A 202 -4.26 5.12 -23.03
N GLN A 203 -4.56 4.32 -24.06
CA GLN A 203 -5.75 3.47 -24.11
C GLN A 203 -5.71 2.34 -23.08
N ASN A 204 -4.52 1.95 -22.65
CA ASN A 204 -4.31 0.93 -21.61
C ASN A 204 -4.26 1.55 -20.20
N LEU A 205 -4.42 2.87 -20.06
CA LEU A 205 -4.39 3.53 -18.76
C LEU A 205 -5.78 4.01 -18.37
N ARG A 206 -6.21 3.66 -17.15
CA ARG A 206 -7.47 4.13 -16.57
C ARG A 206 -7.21 4.89 -15.28
N LEU A 207 -7.92 6.00 -15.10
CA LEU A 207 -8.01 6.67 -13.80
C LEU A 207 -9.22 6.10 -13.06
N TYR A 208 -8.97 5.43 -11.94
CA TYR A 208 -10.01 4.92 -11.07
C TYR A 208 -10.10 5.78 -9.81
N GLU A 209 -11.18 6.54 -9.69
CA GLU A 209 -11.44 7.36 -8.52
C GLU A 209 -12.17 6.53 -7.46
N HIS A 210 -11.58 6.46 -6.26
CA HIS A 210 -12.13 5.64 -5.19
C HIS A 210 -13.45 6.21 -4.67
N PRO A 211 -14.52 5.39 -4.57
CA PRO A 211 -15.72 5.75 -3.84
C PRO A 211 -15.40 6.13 -2.39
N LYS A 212 -16.21 7.00 -1.79
CA LYS A 212 -15.97 7.50 -0.43
C LYS A 212 -15.87 6.38 0.60
N GLU A 213 -16.62 5.32 0.39
CA GLU A 213 -16.69 4.14 1.26
C GLU A 213 -15.43 3.28 1.19
N LYS A 214 -14.65 3.40 0.09
CA LYS A 214 -13.40 2.66 -0.14
C LYS A 214 -12.15 3.49 0.16
N LEU A 215 -12.30 4.75 0.57
CA LEU A 215 -11.17 5.60 0.93
C LEU A 215 -10.48 5.06 2.19
N SER A 216 -9.14 5.08 2.17
CA SER A 216 -8.37 4.88 3.39
C SER A 216 -8.74 5.95 4.42
N HIS A 217 -8.73 5.58 5.71
CA HIS A 217 -9.17 6.42 6.83
C HIS A 217 -8.53 7.82 6.91
N TYR A 218 -7.37 8.02 6.29
CA TYR A 218 -6.64 9.29 6.23
C TYR A 218 -6.81 10.06 4.91
N SER A 219 -7.55 9.53 3.92
CA SER A 219 -7.60 10.09 2.58
C SER A 219 -8.88 10.90 2.32
N LYS A 220 -8.72 12.14 1.86
CA LYS A 220 -9.82 13.00 1.37
C LYS A 220 -10.28 12.59 -0.03
N ARG A 221 -9.35 12.18 -0.90
CA ARG A 221 -9.55 11.80 -2.30
C ARG A 221 -8.38 10.91 -2.72
N THR A 222 -8.67 9.80 -3.43
CA THR A 222 -7.66 8.89 -3.96
C THR A 222 -8.00 8.52 -5.39
N VAL A 223 -7.02 8.59 -6.28
CA VAL A 223 -7.14 8.16 -7.68
C VAL A 223 -6.01 7.18 -7.98
N ASP A 224 -6.39 5.98 -8.41
CA ASP A 224 -5.44 4.98 -8.89
C ASP A 224 -5.26 5.12 -10.40
N ILE A 225 -4.02 4.91 -10.86
CA ILE A 225 -3.71 4.75 -12.27
C ILE A 225 -3.57 3.26 -12.52
N GLU A 226 -4.57 2.68 -13.18
CA GLU A 226 -4.64 1.25 -13.51
C GLU A 226 -4.11 1.00 -14.93
N TYR A 227 -3.49 -0.17 -15.11
CA TYR A 227 -3.03 -0.71 -16.40
C TYR A 227 -3.68 -2.07 -16.67
#